data_AF-A0AAF0C688-F1
#
_entry.id   AF-A0AAF0C688-F1
#
_cell.length_a   1.000
_cell.length_b   1.000
_cell.length_c   1.000
_cell.angle_alpha   90.00
_cell.angle_beta   90.00
_cell.angle_gamma   90.00
#
_symmetry.space_group_name_H-M   'P 1'
#
loop_
_entity.id
_entity.type
_entity.pdbx_description
1 polymer ?
#
loop_
_entity_poly.entity_id
_entity_poly.type
_entity_poly.pdbx_seq_one_letter_code
_entity_poly.pdbx_strand_id
1 'polypeptide(L)' 'MTAAMMLAAGTIGAATANAAPAYWYVYASKVNGYRICAQYSPGSGWYKASSTAYTTLGACNYYGR' A
#
# COMPACT_ATOMS: atom_id res chain seq x y z
N MET A 1 -0.04 58.18 6.71
CA MET A 1 -0.13 56.91 7.47
C MET A 1 0.18 55.77 6.52
N THR A 2 1.02 54.85 6.97
CA THR A 2 1.98 54.04 6.22
C THR A 2 1.33 52.99 5.32
N ALA A 3 1.83 52.88 4.09
CA ALA A 3 1.59 51.75 3.20
C ALA A 3 2.33 50.51 3.73
N ALA A 4 1.62 49.39 3.87
CA ALA A 4 2.20 48.04 3.89
C ALA A 4 1.09 47.00 3.78
N MET A 5 0.67 46.68 2.55
CA MET A 5 -0.02 45.41 2.26
C MET A 5 1.00 44.28 2.48
N MET A 6 0.98 43.66 3.65
CA MET A 6 1.79 42.47 3.91
C MET A 6 1.19 41.30 3.13
N LEU A 7 1.82 40.93 2.00
CA LEU A 7 1.62 39.61 1.40
C LEU A 7 2.23 38.58 2.37
N ALA A 8 1.39 37.96 3.20
CA ALA A 8 1.76 36.75 3.91
C ALA A 8 1.92 35.64 2.87
N ALA A 9 3.15 35.44 2.41
CA ALA A 9 3.55 34.30 1.60
C ALA A 9 3.31 33.03 2.43
N GLY A 10 2.16 32.40 2.22
CA GLY A 10 1.83 31.11 2.80
C GLY A 10 2.81 30.08 2.27
N THR A 11 3.83 29.75 3.06
CA THR A 11 4.64 28.56 2.85
C THR A 11 3.76 27.36 3.16
N ILE A 12 3.04 26.87 2.15
CA ILE A 12 2.36 25.59 2.20
C ILE A 12 3.47 24.54 2.31
N GLY A 13 3.84 24.18 3.54
CA GLY A 13 4.77 23.10 3.81
C GLY A 13 4.21 21.83 3.19
N ALA A 14 4.85 21.36 2.13
CA ALA A 14 4.55 20.07 1.55
C ALA A 14 4.89 19.00 2.59
N ALA A 15 3.88 18.54 3.33
CA ALA A 15 4.03 17.39 4.19
C ALA A 15 4.41 16.20 3.32
N THR A 16 5.68 15.79 3.35
CA THR A 16 6.13 14.56 2.72
C THR A 16 5.52 13.42 3.52
N ALA A 17 4.37 12.91 3.07
CA ALA A 17 3.82 11.68 3.58
C ALA A 17 4.75 10.54 3.15
N ASN A 18 5.65 10.14 4.05
CA ASN A 18 6.51 8.98 3.84
C ASN A 18 5.61 7.73 3.90
N ALA A 19 4.99 7.38 2.78
CA ALA A 19 4.29 6.11 2.64
C ALA A 19 5.32 4.99 2.75
N ALA A 20 5.23 4.18 3.81
CA ALA A 20 6.03 2.97 3.91
C ALA A 20 5.75 2.08 2.67
N PRO A 21 6.75 1.32 2.18
CA PRO A 21 6.56 0.42 1.06
C PRO A 21 5.36 -0.50 1.34
N ALA A 22 4.38 -0.49 0.44
CA ALA A 22 3.18 -1.25 0.69
C ALA A 22 3.48 -2.75 0.61
N TYR A 23 3.28 -3.44 1.73
CA TYR A 23 3.58 -4.85 1.84
C TYR A 23 2.58 -5.69 1.03
N TRP A 24 3.10 -6.69 0.34
CA TRP A 24 2.34 -7.69 -0.38
C TRP A 24 2.26 -8.97 0.45
N TYR A 25 1.11 -9.60 0.43
CA TYR A 25 0.88 -10.86 1.12
C TYR A 25 0.29 -11.89 0.16
N VAL A 26 0.55 -13.16 0.47
CA VAL A 26 -0.01 -14.28 -0.28
C VAL A 26 -1.40 -14.59 0.27
N TYR A 27 -2.39 -14.55 -0.60
CA TYR A 27 -3.76 -14.95 -0.34
C TYR A 27 -4.09 -16.23 -1.11
N ALA A 28 -4.76 -17.17 -0.46
CA ALA A 28 -5.27 -18.36 -1.09
C ALA A 28 -6.81 -18.31 -1.14
N SER A 29 -7.35 -18.78 -2.25
CA SER A 29 -8.80 -18.92 -2.45
C SER A 29 -9.30 -20.07 -1.60
N LYS A 30 -10.40 -19.83 -0.89
CA LYS A 30 -11.11 -20.84 -0.10
C LYS A 30 -11.78 -21.89 -0.97
N VAL A 31 -12.08 -21.55 -2.23
CA VAL A 31 -12.89 -22.40 -3.14
C VAL A 31 -12.02 -23.39 -3.90
N ASN A 32 -10.86 -22.95 -4.41
CA ASN A 32 -10.03 -23.75 -5.32
C ASN A 32 -8.54 -23.78 -4.94
N GLY A 33 -8.15 -23.16 -3.82
CA GLY A 33 -6.75 -23.13 -3.36
C GLY A 33 -5.82 -22.23 -4.17
N TYR A 34 -6.32 -21.57 -5.22
CA TYR A 34 -5.51 -20.69 -6.07
C TYR A 34 -4.89 -19.56 -5.25
N ARG A 35 -3.62 -19.25 -5.50
CA ARG A 35 -2.86 -18.27 -4.74
C ARG A 35 -2.60 -17.01 -5.56
N ILE A 36 -2.76 -15.86 -4.91
CA ILE A 36 -2.46 -14.56 -5.49
C ILE A 36 -1.71 -13.70 -4.49
N CYS A 37 -1.05 -12.67 -5.00
CA CYS A 37 -0.39 -11.66 -4.21
C CYS A 37 -1.19 -10.36 -4.22
N ALA A 38 -1.51 -9.85 -3.05
CA ALA A 38 -2.26 -8.61 -2.89
C ALA A 38 -1.77 -7.85 -1.65
N GLN A 39 -1.88 -6.52 -1.69
CA GLN A 39 -1.60 -5.68 -0.52
C GLN A 39 -2.70 -5.78 0.54
N TYR A 40 -3.93 -6.07 0.12
CA TYR A 40 -5.12 -6.17 0.97
C TYR A 40 -5.89 -7.45 0.66
N SER A 41 -6.84 -7.82 1.52
CA SER A 41 -7.69 -8.99 1.29
C SER A 41 -8.50 -8.82 -0.01
N PRO A 42 -8.42 -9.76 -0.97
CA PRO A 42 -9.18 -9.69 -2.22
C PRO A 42 -10.70 -9.90 -2.05
N GLY A 43 -11.13 -10.35 -0.87
CA GLY A 43 -12.55 -10.55 -0.54
C GLY A 43 -12.78 -11.68 0.46
N SER A 44 -14.05 -11.93 0.78
CA SER A 44 -14.46 -12.96 1.75
C SER A 44 -14.07 -14.39 1.33
N GLY A 45 -13.91 -14.64 0.04
CA GLY A 45 -13.48 -15.91 -0.54
C GLY A 45 -11.99 -16.21 -0.39
N TRP A 46 -11.22 -15.32 0.23
CA TRP A 46 -9.77 -15.45 0.35
C TRP A 46 -9.35 -15.52 1.82
N TYR A 47 -8.24 -16.20 2.09
CA TYR A 47 -7.57 -16.17 3.38
C TYR A 47 -6.09 -15.90 3.19
N LYS A 48 -5.48 -15.26 4.19
CA LYS A 48 -4.05 -14.96 4.17
C LYS A 48 -3.30 -16.28 4.36
N ALA A 49 -2.59 -16.73 3.32
CA ALA A 49 -1.89 -18.01 3.29
C ALA A 49 -0.47 -17.93 3.85
N SER A 50 0.10 -16.72 3.93
CA SER A 50 1.42 -16.48 4.50
C SER A 50 1.42 -15.23 5.37
N SER A 51 2.12 -15.31 6.50
CA SER A 51 2.41 -14.17 7.37
C SER A 51 3.58 -13.31 6.85
N THR A 52 4.32 -13.79 5.85
CA THR A 52 5.46 -13.09 5.25
C THR A 52 4.97 -11.88 4.45
N ALA A 53 5.53 -10.71 4.78
CA ALA A 53 5.31 -9.46 4.10
C ALA A 53 6.41 -9.26 3.03
N TYR A 54 6.02 -9.10 1.78
CA TYR A 54 6.96 -8.82 0.69
C TYR A 54 6.94 -7.32 0.37
N THR A 55 8.11 -6.71 0.23
CA THR A 55 8.23 -5.27 -0.05
C THR A 55 8.02 -4.92 -1.52
N THR A 56 7.99 -5.92 -2.40
CA THR A 56 7.78 -5.76 -3.85
C THR A 56 6.90 -6.88 -4.40
N LEU A 57 6.06 -6.54 -5.39
CA LEU A 57 5.15 -7.49 -6.05
C LEU A 57 5.92 -8.66 -6.67
N GLY A 58 7.07 -8.39 -7.29
CA GLY A 58 7.91 -9.43 -7.93
C GLY A 58 8.52 -10.43 -6.94
N ALA A 59 8.68 -10.06 -5.66
CA ALA A 59 9.12 -10.97 -4.61
C ALA A 59 7.97 -11.87 -4.11
N CYS A 60 6.73 -11.38 -4.19
CA CYS A 60 5.54 -12.18 -4.00
C CYS A 60 5.23 -12.94 -5.30
N ASN A 61 6.08 -13.92 -5.64
CA ASN A 61 5.94 -14.74 -6.84
C ASN A 61 5.37 -16.12 -6.45
N TYR A 62 4.08 -16.15 -6.13
CA TYR A 62 3.34 -17.41 -5.92
C TYR A 62 2.55 -17.74 -7.19
N TYR A 63 3.25 -18.00 -8.30
CA TYR A 63 2.64 -18.52 -9.54
C TYR A 63 2.64 -20.06 -9.59
N GLY A 64 2.80 -20.71 -8.42
CA GLY A 64 2.77 -22.16 -8.28
C GLY A 64 1.34 -22.65 -8.09
N ARG A 65 0.90 -23.45 -9.07
CA ARG A 65 -0.34 -24.25 -9.04
C ARG A 65 -0.38 -25.16 -7.81
#